data_AF-Q94KV2-F1
#
_entry.id   AF-Q94KV2-F1
#
_cell.length_a   1.000
_cell.length_b   1.000
_cell.length_c   1.000
_cell.angle_alpha   90.00
_cell.angle_beta   90.00
_cell.angle_gamma   90.00
#
_symmetry.space_group_name_H-M   'P 1'
#
loop_
_entity.id
_entity.type
_entity.pdbx_description
1 polymer ?
#
loop_
_entity_poly.entity_id
_entity_poly.type
_entity_poly.pdbx_seq_one_letter_code
_entity_poly.pdbx_strand_id
1 'polypeptide(L)'
;CTFDGSRGVSMTIESVVNENSQEVAGSLHDAMCSTCEMAVIWMQNQLKQNATLERILNYANELCERLPSPMGESAVDCGSLSTMPNVSFTIGGKVFDLSPEQYVLKVGEGEAAQCISGFTALDVPPPRGPLWILGDVFMGRFHTVFDYGNLRVGFAEAA
;
A
#
# COMPACT_ATOMS: atom_id res chain seq x y z
N CYS A 1 -7.18 -14.90 -13.95
CA CYS A 1 -5.97 -14.10 -14.16
C CYS A 1 -4.88 -15.02 -14.66
N THR A 2 -4.56 -14.98 -15.95
CA THR A 2 -3.32 -15.58 -16.47
C THR A 2 -2.27 -14.47 -16.55
N PHE A 3 -1.09 -14.72 -15.98
CA PHE A 3 0.01 -13.76 -15.92
C PHE A 3 1.13 -14.24 -16.86
N ASP A 4 1.31 -13.55 -17.99
CA ASP A 4 2.36 -13.85 -18.98
C ASP A 4 3.58 -12.91 -18.82
N GLY A 5 3.90 -12.55 -17.58
CA GLY A 5 5.09 -11.76 -17.26
C GLY A 5 5.07 -10.29 -17.73
N SER A 6 4.03 -9.82 -18.41
CA SER A 6 3.93 -8.42 -18.89
C SER A 6 2.58 -7.74 -18.66
N ARG A 7 1.46 -8.49 -18.62
CA ARG A 7 0.10 -8.00 -18.29
C ARG A 7 -0.76 -9.15 -17.74
N GLY A 8 -1.82 -8.82 -16.99
CA GLY A 8 -2.93 -9.73 -16.71
C GLY A 8 -3.75 -9.95 -17.99
N VAL A 9 -3.93 -11.19 -18.41
CA VAL A 9 -4.72 -11.52 -19.61
C VAL A 9 -6.10 -12.05 -19.19
N SER A 10 -7.15 -11.54 -19.84
CA SER A 10 -8.53 -12.01 -19.70
C SER A 10 -8.70 -13.34 -20.42
N MET A 11 -9.31 -14.33 -19.75
CA MET A 11 -9.80 -15.55 -20.41
C MET A 11 -11.20 -15.29 -20.95
N THR A 12 -11.33 -14.60 -22.09
CA THR A 12 -12.61 -14.47 -22.78
C THR A 12 -12.62 -15.44 -23.96
N ILE A 13 -13.53 -16.42 -23.95
CA ILE A 13 -13.92 -17.10 -25.20
C ILE A 13 -14.55 -16.03 -26.09
N GLU A 14 -13.96 -15.81 -27.25
CA GLU A 14 -14.36 -14.79 -28.22
C GLU A 14 -15.80 -15.04 -28.68
N SER A 15 -16.75 -14.29 -28.10
CA SER A 15 -18.17 -14.36 -28.47
C SER A 15 -18.42 -13.34 -29.58
N VAL A 16 -18.80 -13.85 -30.75
CA VAL A 16 -18.89 -13.14 -32.04
C VAL A 16 -20.14 -12.25 -32.16
N VAL A 17 -20.51 -11.50 -31.12
CA VAL A 17 -21.76 -10.69 -31.13
C VAL A 17 -21.48 -9.22 -30.78
N ASN A 18 -21.64 -8.38 -31.81
CA ASN A 18 -21.57 -6.92 -31.95
C ASN A 18 -21.36 -6.01 -30.72
N GLU A 19 -20.28 -5.23 -30.85
CA GLU A 19 -20.07 -3.78 -30.60
C GLU A 19 -21.18 -3.00 -29.87
N ASN A 20 -20.95 -2.74 -28.57
CA ASN A 20 -21.12 -1.44 -27.89
C ASN A 20 -21.02 -1.49 -26.34
N SER A 21 -20.65 -2.64 -25.75
CA SER A 21 -20.55 -2.80 -24.28
C SER A 21 -19.17 -3.29 -23.79
N GLN A 22 -18.14 -3.29 -24.64
CA GLN A 22 -16.85 -3.94 -24.37
C GLN A 22 -15.88 -3.17 -23.47
N GLU A 23 -16.01 -1.84 -23.31
CA GLU A 23 -15.05 -1.07 -22.50
C GLU A 23 -15.26 -1.23 -20.99
N VAL A 24 -16.50 -1.40 -20.53
CA VAL A 24 -16.84 -1.51 -19.10
C VAL A 24 -16.56 -2.92 -18.54
N ALA A 25 -16.76 -3.96 -19.36
CA ALA A 25 -16.51 -5.34 -18.96
C ALA A 25 -15.00 -5.63 -18.79
N GLY A 26 -14.16 -5.02 -19.64
CA GLY A 26 -12.70 -5.13 -19.54
C GLY A 26 -12.14 -4.48 -18.28
N SER A 27 -12.61 -3.29 -17.92
CA SER A 27 -12.14 -2.56 -16.73
C SER A 27 -12.57 -3.22 -15.42
N LEU A 28 -13.80 -3.76 -15.37
CA LEU A 28 -14.29 -4.51 -14.21
C LEU A 28 -13.52 -5.82 -14.01
N HIS A 29 -13.22 -6.55 -15.10
CA HIS A 29 -12.45 -7.79 -15.01
C HIS A 29 -11.00 -7.51 -14.53
N ASP A 30 -10.37 -6.43 -15.00
CA ASP A 30 -9.01 -6.08 -14.60
C ASP A 30 -8.95 -5.63 -13.12
N ALA A 31 -9.94 -4.85 -12.66
CA ALA A 31 -10.09 -4.48 -11.25
C ALA A 31 -10.35 -5.69 -10.33
N MET A 32 -11.13 -6.67 -10.78
CA MET A 32 -11.31 -7.92 -10.04
C MET A 32 -10.02 -8.76 -10.00
N CYS A 33 -9.17 -8.63 -11.01
CA CYS A 33 -7.89 -9.32 -11.07
C CYS A 33 -6.88 -8.75 -10.07
N SER A 34 -6.69 -7.44 -10.05
CA SER A 34 -5.81 -6.77 -9.07
C SER A 34 -6.28 -7.00 -7.63
N THR A 35 -7.59 -6.98 -7.39
CA THR A 35 -8.16 -7.29 -6.07
C THR A 35 -7.86 -8.73 -5.65
N CYS A 36 -7.95 -9.69 -6.57
CA CYS A 36 -7.61 -11.09 -6.30
C CYS A 36 -6.12 -11.26 -6.00
N GLU A 37 -5.24 -10.60 -6.76
CA GLU A 37 -3.79 -10.62 -6.50
C GLU A 37 -3.45 -10.06 -5.12
N MET A 38 -4.07 -8.95 -4.72
CA MET A 38 -3.94 -8.38 -3.38
C MET A 38 -4.42 -9.34 -2.29
N ALA A 39 -5.58 -9.96 -2.48
CA ALA A 39 -6.12 -10.95 -1.54
C ALA A 39 -5.17 -12.15 -1.37
N VAL A 40 -4.58 -12.63 -2.48
CA VAL A 40 -3.58 -13.71 -2.46
C VAL A 40 -2.33 -13.28 -1.69
N ILE A 41 -1.81 -12.07 -1.91
CA ILE A 41 -0.64 -11.54 -1.18
C ILE A 41 -0.94 -11.45 0.32
N TRP A 42 -2.12 -10.96 0.70
CA TRP A 42 -2.53 -10.87 2.11
C TRP A 42 -2.67 -12.23 2.77
N MET A 43 -3.29 -13.21 2.10
CA MET A 43 -3.36 -14.59 2.60
C MET A 43 -1.98 -15.22 2.74
N GLN A 44 -1.09 -15.03 1.75
CA GLN A 44 0.29 -15.51 1.82
C GLN A 44 1.08 -14.89 2.98
N ASN A 45 0.82 -13.62 3.32
CA ASN A 45 1.45 -12.98 4.47
C ASN A 45 1.05 -13.67 5.78
N GLN A 46 -0.24 -13.99 5.98
CA GLN A 46 -0.70 -14.72 7.16
C GLN A 46 -0.15 -16.16 7.22
N LEU A 47 -0.04 -16.82 6.06
CA LEU A 47 0.58 -18.15 5.98
C LEU A 47 2.05 -18.12 6.40
N LYS A 48 2.82 -17.08 6.03
CA LYS A 48 4.21 -16.90 6.49
C LYS A 48 4.33 -16.72 8.02
N GLN A 49 3.27 -16.27 8.67
CA GLN A 49 3.20 -16.15 10.13
C GLN A 49 2.70 -17.44 10.81
N ASN A 50 2.56 -18.54 10.08
CA ASN A 50 2.01 -19.83 10.57
C ASN A 50 0.62 -19.67 11.23
N ALA A 51 -0.23 -18.79 10.70
CA ALA A 51 -1.59 -18.60 11.20
C ALA A 51 -2.53 -19.78 10.85
N THR A 52 -3.64 -19.91 11.61
CA THR A 52 -4.67 -20.94 11.35
C THR A 52 -5.59 -20.56 10.19
N LEU A 53 -6.19 -21.55 9.53
CA LEU A 53 -7.14 -21.34 8.43
C LEU A 53 -8.28 -20.38 8.81
N GLU A 54 -8.87 -20.56 10.00
CA GLU A 54 -9.94 -19.68 10.49
C GLU A 54 -9.47 -18.23 10.66
N ARG A 55 -8.26 -18.03 11.19
CA ARG A 55 -7.68 -16.68 11.34
C ARG A 55 -7.40 -16.03 9.99
N ILE A 56 -6.93 -16.80 9.01
CA ILE A 56 -6.69 -16.32 7.65
C ILE A 56 -7.99 -15.87 6.99
N LEU A 57 -9.07 -16.65 7.13
CA LEU A 57 -10.38 -16.33 6.56
C LEU A 57 -10.99 -15.08 7.23
N ASN A 58 -10.90 -14.97 8.56
CA ASN A 58 -11.38 -13.78 9.27
C ASN A 58 -10.59 -12.53 8.88
N TYR A 59 -9.26 -12.64 8.80
CA TYR A 59 -8.40 -11.54 8.38
C TYR A 59 -8.70 -11.07 6.94
N ALA A 60 -8.94 -12.01 6.02
CA ALA A 60 -9.30 -11.68 4.65
C ALA A 60 -10.63 -10.90 4.55
N ASN A 61 -11.62 -11.25 5.38
CA ASN A 61 -12.90 -10.52 5.44
C ASN A 61 -12.73 -9.09 6.00
N GLU A 62 -11.93 -8.91 7.06
CA GLU A 62 -11.67 -7.58 7.63
C GLU A 62 -10.92 -6.65 6.66
N LEU A 63 -10.06 -7.20 5.80
CA LEU A 63 -9.27 -6.39 4.87
C LEU A 63 -10.11 -5.68 3.81
N CYS A 64 -11.26 -6.24 3.44
CA CYS A 64 -12.22 -5.58 2.56
C CYS A 64 -12.73 -4.26 3.15
N GLU A 65 -12.82 -4.17 4.48
CA GLU A 65 -13.25 -2.95 5.19
C GLU A 65 -12.11 -1.93 5.37
N ARG A 66 -10.86 -2.37 5.15
CA ARG A 66 -9.64 -1.54 5.29
C ARG A 66 -9.04 -1.13 3.95
N LEU A 67 -9.76 -1.36 2.84
CA LEU A 67 -9.31 -0.91 1.53
C LEU A 67 -9.13 0.61 1.55
N PRO A 68 -7.98 1.12 1.06
CA PRO A 68 -7.74 2.56 0.99
C PRO A 68 -8.87 3.25 0.23
N SER A 69 -9.23 4.46 0.66
CA SER A 69 -10.21 5.25 -0.10
C SER A 69 -9.69 5.46 -1.53
N PRO A 70 -10.57 5.60 -2.54
CA PRO A 70 -10.15 5.89 -3.90
C PRO A 70 -9.42 7.25 -4.02
N MET A 71 -9.50 8.09 -2.99
CA MET A 71 -8.76 9.35 -2.87
C MET A 71 -7.38 9.17 -2.23
N GLY A 72 -6.99 7.95 -1.86
CA GLY A 72 -5.67 7.60 -1.32
C GLY A 72 -5.46 7.92 0.16
N GLU A 73 -6.31 8.77 0.74
CA GLU A 73 -6.27 9.12 2.17
C GLU A 73 -6.97 8.06 3.02
N SER A 74 -6.42 7.80 4.20
CA SER A 74 -7.00 6.89 5.18
C SER A 74 -7.07 7.57 6.54
N ALA A 75 -8.28 7.86 7.00
CA ALA A 75 -8.52 8.38 8.33
C ALA A 75 -8.23 7.30 9.38
N VAL A 76 -7.62 7.69 10.49
CA VAL A 76 -7.33 6.81 11.64
C VAL A 76 -7.83 7.44 12.93
N ASP A 77 -8.10 6.61 13.94
CA ASP A 77 -8.50 7.12 15.25
C ASP A 77 -7.30 7.73 15.98
N CYS A 78 -7.37 9.03 16.26
CA CYS A 78 -6.36 9.76 17.03
C CYS A 78 -6.11 9.19 18.43
N GLY A 79 -7.13 8.59 19.06
CA GLY A 79 -7.00 8.00 20.40
C GLY A 79 -6.18 6.71 20.41
N SER A 80 -6.08 6.04 19.26
CA SER A 80 -5.41 4.74 19.13
C SER A 80 -3.91 4.83 18.83
N LEU A 81 -3.32 6.03 18.67
CA LEU A 81 -1.91 6.20 18.33
C LEU A 81 -0.96 5.38 19.21
N SER A 82 -1.19 5.38 20.52
CA SER A 82 -0.37 4.67 21.51
C SER A 82 -0.36 3.14 21.37
N THR A 83 -1.35 2.56 20.69
CA THR A 83 -1.44 1.11 20.46
C THR A 83 -1.03 0.71 19.04
N MET A 84 -0.75 1.69 18.17
CA MET A 84 -0.32 1.40 16.81
C MET A 84 1.15 0.94 16.78
N PRO A 85 1.52 0.05 15.84
CA PRO A 85 2.89 -0.46 15.76
C PRO A 85 3.83 0.55 15.10
N ASN A 86 5.11 0.49 15.45
CA ASN A 86 6.14 1.15 14.64
C ASN A 86 6.20 0.51 13.25
N VAL A 87 6.44 1.33 12.23
CA VAL A 87 6.67 0.89 10.85
C VAL A 87 8.14 1.08 10.50
N SER A 88 8.76 0.03 9.96
CA SER A 88 10.20 0.00 9.73
C SER A 88 10.53 -0.18 8.25
N PHE A 89 11.45 0.64 7.74
CA PHE A 89 12.03 0.48 6.41
C PHE A 89 13.46 -0.04 6.52
N THR A 90 13.80 -1.07 5.74
CA THR A 90 15.19 -1.56 5.64
C THR A 90 15.84 -1.03 4.38
N ILE A 91 16.81 -0.12 4.54
CA ILE A 91 17.51 0.53 3.43
C ILE A 91 19.02 0.35 3.61
N GLY A 92 19.69 -0.26 2.63
CA GLY A 92 21.13 -0.53 2.70
C GLY A 92 21.54 -1.40 3.90
N GLY A 93 20.65 -2.31 4.34
CA GLY A 93 20.87 -3.17 5.51
C GLY A 93 20.70 -2.51 6.87
N LYS A 94 20.31 -1.23 6.91
CA LYS A 94 19.95 -0.52 8.15
C LYS A 94 18.43 -0.39 8.27
N VAL A 95 17.94 -0.45 9.50
CA VAL A 95 16.52 -0.30 9.84
C VAL A 95 16.23 1.15 10.21
N PHE A 96 15.17 1.71 9.64
CA PHE A 96 14.69 3.07 9.86
C PHE A 96 13.25 2.98 10.36
N ASP A 97 13.07 3.24 11.66
CA ASP A 97 11.77 3.12 12.34
C ASP A 97 11.03 4.46 12.35
N LEU A 98 9.73 4.39 12.07
CA LEU A 98 8.77 5.47 12.25
C LEU A 98 7.79 5.09 13.36
N SER A 99 7.66 5.94 14.37
CA SER A 99 6.63 5.78 15.41
C SER A 99 5.26 6.26 14.92
N PRO A 100 4.15 5.87 15.57
CA PRO A 100 2.81 6.35 15.24
C PRO A 100 2.69 7.87 15.17
N GLU A 101 3.37 8.58 16.06
CA GLU A 101 3.39 10.05 16.08
C GLU A 101 4.13 10.66 14.89
N GLN A 102 4.98 9.89 14.21
CA GLN A 102 5.77 10.34 13.06
C GLN A 102 5.07 10.04 11.74
N TYR A 103 4.37 8.90 11.64
CA TYR A 103 3.68 8.53 10.40
C TYR A 103 2.19 8.89 10.37
N VAL A 104 1.59 9.37 11.46
CA VAL A 104 0.21 9.86 11.48
C VAL A 104 0.18 11.39 11.55
N LEU A 105 -0.51 12.01 10.60
CA LEU A 105 -0.67 13.45 10.51
C LEU A 105 -1.94 13.88 11.24
N LYS A 106 -1.84 14.92 12.07
CA LYS A 106 -2.99 15.58 12.70
C LYS A 106 -3.37 16.82 11.91
N VAL A 107 -4.56 16.83 11.34
CA VAL A 107 -5.10 17.94 10.55
C VAL A 107 -6.21 18.63 11.34
N GLY A 108 -6.09 19.95 11.53
CA GLY A 108 -7.00 20.74 12.35
C GLY A 108 -6.49 20.95 13.78
N GLU A 109 -7.31 21.58 14.62
CA GLU A 109 -6.93 22.00 15.97
C GLU A 109 -7.92 21.49 17.03
N GLY A 110 -7.41 21.26 18.25
CA GLY A 110 -8.21 20.87 19.40
C GLY A 110 -8.87 19.49 19.26
N GLU A 111 -10.02 19.32 19.90
CA GLU A 111 -10.77 18.06 19.91
C GLU A 111 -11.37 17.69 18.54
N ALA A 112 -11.42 18.64 17.61
CA ALA A 112 -11.90 18.42 16.24
C ALA A 112 -10.77 18.00 15.27
N ALA A 113 -9.54 17.84 15.76
CA ALA A 113 -8.43 17.40 14.92
C ALA A 113 -8.68 15.99 14.37
N GLN A 114 -8.50 15.83 13.06
CA GLN A 114 -8.59 14.55 12.37
C GLN A 114 -7.20 13.95 12.21
N CYS A 115 -7.07 12.64 12.42
CA CYS A 115 -5.83 11.92 12.18
C CYS A 115 -5.89 11.21 10.85
N ILE A 116 -4.86 11.39 10.04
CA ILE A 116 -4.73 10.80 8.71
C ILE A 116 -3.43 10.00 8.67
N SER A 117 -3.50 8.79 8.13
CA SER A 117 -2.32 7.98 7.82
C SER A 117 -1.42 8.72 6.83
N GLY A 118 -0.13 8.85 7.15
CA GLY A 118 0.89 9.35 6.23
C GLY A 118 1.27 8.36 5.12
N PHE A 119 0.66 7.17 5.11
CA PHE A 119 0.79 6.20 4.01
C PHE A 119 -0.36 6.35 3.02
N THR A 120 0.01 6.51 1.74
CA THR A 120 -0.91 6.56 0.61
C THR A 120 -0.70 5.33 -0.27
N ALA A 121 -1.78 4.66 -0.64
CA ALA A 121 -1.71 3.54 -1.57
C ALA A 121 -1.40 4.02 -2.99
N LEU A 122 -0.39 3.40 -3.62
CA LEU A 122 0.01 3.69 -4.98
C LEU A 122 0.44 2.39 -5.67
N ASP A 123 -0.39 1.92 -6.61
CA ASP A 123 -0.07 0.77 -7.44
C ASP A 123 0.61 1.22 -8.74
N VAL A 124 1.93 1.07 -8.80
CA VAL A 124 2.71 1.29 -10.03
C VAL A 124 2.95 -0.05 -10.71
N PRO A 125 2.39 -0.31 -11.90
CA PRO A 125 2.59 -1.58 -12.58
C PRO A 125 4.04 -1.72 -13.09
N PRO A 126 4.50 -2.96 -13.34
CA PRO A 126 5.75 -3.21 -14.07
C PRO A 126 5.80 -2.42 -15.40
N PRO A 127 6.98 -1.99 -15.87
CA PRO A 127 8.34 -2.35 -15.38
C PRO A 127 8.90 -1.41 -14.31
N ARG A 128 8.16 -0.38 -13.89
CA ARG A 128 8.69 0.66 -12.98
C ARG A 128 8.43 0.37 -11.51
N GLY A 129 7.35 -0.33 -11.19
CA GLY A 129 7.07 -0.81 -9.83
C GLY A 129 7.50 -2.28 -9.61
N PRO A 130 7.34 -2.79 -8.38
CA PRO A 130 6.82 -2.10 -7.20
C PRO A 130 7.82 -1.08 -6.65
N LEU A 131 7.34 0.08 -6.19
CA LEU A 131 8.18 1.14 -5.63
C LEU A 131 7.52 1.79 -4.41
N TRP A 132 8.35 2.37 -3.54
CA TRP A 132 7.92 3.25 -2.46
C TRP A 132 8.37 4.68 -2.75
N ILE A 133 7.54 5.65 -2.40
CA ILE A 133 7.91 7.08 -2.40
C ILE A 133 8.09 7.49 -0.94
N LEU A 134 9.34 7.72 -0.54
CA LEU A 134 9.68 8.17 0.81
C LEU A 134 9.65 9.69 0.85
N GLY A 135 8.49 10.23 1.22
CA GLY A 135 8.19 11.67 1.24
C GLY A 135 8.54 12.38 2.55
N ASP A 136 7.82 13.45 2.81
CA ASP A 136 7.92 14.31 4.00
C ASP A 136 7.83 13.56 5.32
N VAL A 137 6.95 12.57 5.45
CA VAL A 137 6.82 11.71 6.63
C VAL A 137 8.15 11.03 6.99
N PHE A 138 8.84 10.49 5.99
CA PHE A 138 10.14 9.84 6.20
C PHE A 138 11.27 10.85 6.33
N MET A 139 11.31 11.84 5.42
CA MET A 139 12.38 12.84 5.37
C MET A 139 12.35 13.83 6.54
N GLY A 140 11.20 14.01 7.18
CA GLY A 140 11.06 14.81 8.40
C GLY A 140 11.72 14.15 9.61
N ARG A 141 11.66 12.81 9.68
CA ARG A 141 12.33 12.03 10.73
C ARG A 141 13.80 11.77 10.42
N PHE A 142 14.13 11.59 9.15
CA PHE A 142 15.48 11.24 8.71
C PHE A 142 16.05 12.30 7.77
N HIS A 143 17.09 13.00 8.23
CA HIS A 143 17.84 13.92 7.39
C HIS A 143 18.37 13.19 6.16
N THR A 144 18.00 13.71 4.99
CA THR A 144 18.24 13.06 3.69
C THR A 144 19.22 13.90 2.88
N VAL A 145 20.32 13.28 2.45
CA VAL A 145 21.34 13.92 1.60
C VAL A 145 21.32 13.28 0.22
N PHE A 146 21.10 14.10 -0.81
CA PHE A 146 21.24 13.72 -2.21
C PHE A 146 22.64 14.07 -2.70
N ASP A 147 23.55 13.09 -2.72
CA ASP A 147 24.93 13.26 -3.16
C ASP A 147 25.02 12.99 -4.66
N TYR A 148 24.85 14.05 -5.45
CA TYR A 148 24.93 13.99 -6.91
C TYR A 148 26.32 13.57 -7.40
N GLY A 149 27.39 13.97 -6.71
CA GLY A 149 28.77 13.65 -7.10
C GLY A 149 29.07 12.15 -7.07
N ASN A 150 28.46 11.42 -6.12
CA ASN A 150 28.59 9.97 -6.00
C ASN A 150 27.32 9.20 -6.40
N LEU A 151 26.30 9.88 -6.96
CA LEU A 151 25.01 9.31 -7.36
C LEU A 151 24.36 8.42 -6.28
N ARG A 152 24.33 8.92 -5.03
CA ARG A 152 23.79 8.17 -3.89
C ARG A 152 22.92 9.04 -3.00
N VAL A 153 22.08 8.37 -2.21
CA VAL A 153 21.27 9.00 -1.16
C VAL A 153 21.74 8.49 0.19
N GLY A 154 21.89 9.39 1.16
CA GLY A 154 22.25 9.07 2.54
C GLY A 154 21.18 9.52 3.52
N PHE A 155 20.98 8.74 4.57
CA PHE A 155 20.01 9.02 5.63
C PHE A 155 20.70 9.04 6.99
N ALA A 156 20.31 9.99 7.84
CA ALA A 156 20.72 10.09 9.23
C ALA A 156 19.52 10.51 10.10
N GLU A 157 19.61 10.33 11.40
CA GLU A 157 18.60 10.84 12.33
C GLU A 157 18.50 12.37 12.24
N ALA A 158 17.29 12.91 12.10
CA ALA A 158 17.08 14.36 12.18
C ALA A 158 17.25 14.86 13.63
N ALA A 159 17.63 16.14 13.77
CA ALA A 159 17.91 16.79 15.05
C ALA A 159 16.64 17.15 15.84
#